data_AF-A0A100WHP8-F1
#
_entry.id   AF-A0A100WHP8-F1
#
_cell.length_a   1.000
_cell.length_b   1.000
_cell.length_c   1.000
_cell.angle_alpha   90.00
_cell.angle_beta   90.00
_cell.angle_gamma   90.00
#
_symmetry.space_group_name_H-M   'P 1'
#
loop_
_entity.id
_entity.type
_entity.pdbx_description
1 polymer ?
#
loop_
_entity_poly.entity_id
_entity_poly.type
_entity_poly.pdbx_seq_one_letter_code
_entity_poly.pdbx_strand_id
1 'polypeptide(L)'
;MSRYAWEHGTITLPTGQPAQLRAALQRAADAQIAALTAETDRAWNRLRTMTPAQRADHSRIANDPIVSTLSEQAHFLMCHWERRGNTSATRWRKPSQKAIRESVITRHRDGAGKTHTVFRCGLDATITLAGNTVTWDVSENNHAPERAHAHPLAASLFRHLHAVQWTSRSGGIIVGNDEYARDDRDVGGGGNYTVESFGAAPTRGARALVRR
;
A
#
# COMPACT_ATOMS: atom_id res chain seq x y z
N MET A 1 21.35 2.73 8.02
CA MET A 1 21.37 1.26 7.93
C MET A 1 20.10 0.85 7.23
N SER A 2 20.14 -0.10 6.29
CA SER A 2 18.92 -0.66 5.69
C SER A 2 18.19 -1.53 6.72
N ARG A 3 16.87 -1.46 6.76
CA ARG A 3 16.01 -2.33 7.57
C ARG A 3 14.90 -2.86 6.67
N TYR A 4 15.03 -4.11 6.23
CA TYR A 4 13.97 -4.80 5.50
C TYR A 4 12.91 -5.25 6.50
N ALA A 5 11.67 -4.83 6.27
CA ALA A 5 10.54 -5.17 7.12
C ALA A 5 9.29 -5.38 6.27
N TRP A 6 8.37 -6.19 6.78
CA TRP A 6 7.06 -6.46 6.18
C TRP A 6 5.97 -6.43 7.26
N GLU A 7 4.72 -6.24 6.83
CA GLU A 7 3.54 -6.32 7.69
C GLU A 7 2.44 -7.10 6.97
N HIS A 8 1.70 -7.90 7.72
CA HIS A 8 0.53 -8.60 7.22
C HIS A 8 -0.53 -8.70 8.31
N GLY A 9 -1.79 -8.49 7.94
CA GLY A 9 -2.89 -8.71 8.88
C GLY A 9 -4.22 -8.88 8.19
N THR A 10 -5.10 -9.63 8.85
CA THR A 10 -6.48 -9.82 8.41
C THR A 10 -7.43 -9.42 9.51
N ILE A 11 -8.39 -8.56 9.17
CA ILE A 11 -9.34 -7.95 10.10
C ILE A 11 -10.76 -8.24 9.62
N THR A 12 -11.57 -8.82 10.48
CA THR A 12 -13.01 -9.03 10.26
C THR A 12 -13.78 -7.86 10.84
N LEU A 13 -14.47 -7.12 9.99
CA LEU A 13 -15.26 -5.94 10.36
C LEU A 13 -16.66 -6.32 10.88
N PRO A 14 -17.20 -5.56 11.84
CA PRO A 14 -18.62 -5.63 12.22
C PRO A 14 -19.55 -5.32 11.04
N THR A 15 -20.82 -5.72 11.16
CA THR A 15 -21.86 -5.39 10.17
C THR A 15 -21.94 -3.88 9.91
N GLY A 16 -22.10 -3.48 8.64
CA GLY A 16 -22.21 -2.08 8.21
C GLY A 16 -20.87 -1.37 8.01
N GLN A 17 -19.83 -1.72 8.77
CA GLN A 17 -18.49 -1.12 8.64
C GLN A 17 -17.83 -1.33 7.27
N PRO A 18 -17.96 -2.50 6.58
CA PRO A 18 -17.34 -2.68 5.26
C PRO A 18 -17.79 -1.66 4.21
N ALA A 19 -19.06 -1.25 4.24
CA ALA A 19 -19.57 -0.25 3.31
C ALA A 19 -18.98 1.14 3.61
N GLN A 20 -18.88 1.49 4.89
CA GLN A 20 -18.29 2.76 5.34
C GLN A 20 -16.81 2.84 5.01
N LEU A 21 -16.05 1.79 5.31
CA LEU A 21 -14.62 1.69 4.97
C LEU A 21 -14.42 1.78 3.45
N ARG A 22 -15.21 1.04 2.65
CA ARG A 22 -15.11 1.11 1.19
C ARG A 22 -15.32 2.52 0.67
N ALA A 23 -16.32 3.25 1.18
CA ALA A 23 -16.56 4.63 0.79
C ALA A 23 -15.39 5.56 1.18
N ALA A 24 -14.82 5.37 2.37
CA ALA A 24 -13.65 6.15 2.83
C ALA A 24 -12.40 5.89 1.98
N LEU A 25 -12.11 4.63 1.66
CA LEU A 25 -11.00 4.25 0.79
C LEU A 25 -11.22 4.71 -0.65
N GLN A 26 -12.45 4.64 -1.18
CA GLN A 26 -12.75 5.13 -2.52
C GLN A 26 -12.48 6.64 -2.64
N ARG A 27 -12.92 7.45 -1.66
CA ARG A 27 -12.63 8.89 -1.65
C ARG A 27 -11.13 9.18 -1.62
N ALA A 28 -10.39 8.47 -0.78
CA ALA A 28 -8.93 8.62 -0.72
C ALA A 28 -8.24 8.16 -2.02
N ALA A 29 -8.74 7.11 -2.66
CA ALA A 29 -8.25 6.62 -3.94
C ALA A 29 -8.50 7.64 -5.06
N ASP A 30 -9.70 8.22 -5.13
CA ASP A 30 -10.04 9.21 -6.14
C ASP A 30 -9.18 10.48 -5.98
N ALA A 31 -8.91 10.91 -4.74
CA ALA A 31 -7.98 12.00 -4.46
C ALA A 31 -6.54 11.69 -4.91
N GLN A 32 -6.05 10.47 -4.65
CA GLN A 32 -4.72 10.05 -5.12
C GLN A 32 -4.63 9.97 -6.64
N ILE A 33 -5.67 9.45 -7.32
CA ILE A 33 -5.75 9.40 -8.79
C ILE A 33 -5.70 10.82 -9.38
N ALA A 34 -6.41 11.77 -8.77
CA ALA A 34 -6.37 13.18 -9.20
C ALA A 34 -4.98 13.79 -9.01
N ALA A 35 -4.32 13.54 -7.87
CA ALA A 35 -2.97 14.02 -7.59
C ALA A 35 -1.95 13.45 -8.61
N LEU A 36 -1.97 12.14 -8.85
CA LEU A 36 -1.11 11.48 -9.85
C LEU A 36 -1.38 12.00 -11.26
N THR A 37 -2.64 12.26 -11.60
CA THR A 37 -3.00 12.85 -12.90
C THR A 37 -2.36 14.23 -13.06
N ALA A 38 -2.53 15.12 -12.07
CA ALA A 38 -1.97 16.47 -12.12
C ALA A 38 -0.44 16.45 -12.19
N GLU A 39 0.20 15.58 -11.41
CA GLU A 39 1.65 15.42 -11.38
C GLU A 39 2.22 14.89 -12.70
N THR A 40 1.62 13.82 -13.24
CA THR A 40 2.06 13.23 -14.52
C THR A 40 1.78 14.15 -15.70
N ASP A 41 0.69 14.93 -15.68
CA ASP A 41 0.41 15.96 -16.68
C ASP A 41 1.45 17.08 -16.66
N ARG A 42 1.81 17.57 -15.47
CA ARG A 42 2.85 18.59 -15.27
C ARG A 42 4.19 18.12 -15.84
N ALA A 43 4.63 16.92 -15.46
CA ALA A 43 5.89 16.35 -15.96
C ALA A 43 5.84 16.07 -17.46
N TRP A 44 4.72 15.56 -17.99
CA TRP A 44 4.59 15.30 -19.42
C TRP A 44 4.64 16.58 -20.25
N ASN A 45 3.97 17.64 -19.80
CA ASN A 45 4.03 18.94 -20.46
C ASN A 45 5.45 19.48 -20.49
N ARG A 46 6.22 19.30 -19.40
CA ARG A 46 7.66 19.62 -19.38
C ARG A 46 8.44 18.80 -20.40
N LEU A 47 8.28 17.48 -20.40
CA LEU A 47 8.98 16.58 -21.33
C LEU A 47 8.68 16.91 -22.79
N ARG A 48 7.47 17.37 -23.12
CA ARG A 48 7.12 17.78 -24.49
C ARG A 48 7.90 19.00 -25.00
N THR A 49 8.47 19.81 -24.11
CA THR A 49 9.34 20.93 -24.48
C THR A 49 10.77 20.50 -24.82
N MET A 50 11.12 19.24 -24.57
CA MET A 50 12.45 18.69 -24.80
C MET A 50 12.54 17.98 -26.16
N THR A 51 13.74 18.00 -26.75
CA THR A 51 14.00 17.23 -27.97
C THR A 51 13.97 15.72 -27.69
N PRO A 52 13.77 14.86 -28.70
CA PRO A 52 13.86 13.41 -28.53
C PRO A 52 15.20 12.95 -27.91
N ALA A 53 16.32 13.56 -28.30
CA ALA A 53 17.64 13.25 -27.74
C ALA A 53 17.73 13.61 -26.25
N GLN A 54 17.18 14.76 -25.86
CA GLN A 54 17.13 15.18 -24.45
C GLN A 54 16.26 14.26 -23.58
N ARG A 55 15.16 13.73 -24.14
CA ARG A 55 14.31 12.75 -23.43
C ARG A 55 14.93 11.36 -23.32
N ALA A 56 15.85 11.01 -24.21
CA ALA A 56 16.59 9.75 -24.17
C ALA A 56 17.76 9.80 -23.17
N ASP A 57 18.25 11.00 -22.84
CA ASP A 57 19.31 11.20 -21.85
C ASP A 57 18.75 11.13 -20.42
N HIS A 58 18.92 9.95 -19.79
CA HIS A 58 18.44 9.71 -18.43
C HIS A 58 19.03 10.69 -17.41
N SER A 59 20.32 11.06 -17.55
CA SER A 59 20.97 11.97 -16.60
C SER A 59 20.33 13.35 -16.64
N ARG A 60 19.99 13.83 -17.84
CA ARG A 60 19.31 15.11 -18.01
C ARG A 60 17.90 15.09 -17.42
N ILE A 61 17.16 14.00 -17.62
CA ILE A 61 15.81 13.88 -17.08
C ILE A 61 15.82 13.77 -15.55
N ALA A 62 16.74 12.99 -14.99
CA ALA A 62 16.91 12.83 -13.54
C ALA A 62 17.26 14.15 -12.84
N ASN A 63 17.90 15.09 -13.54
CA ASN A 63 18.25 16.42 -13.03
C ASN A 63 17.25 17.53 -13.42
N ASP A 64 16.18 17.23 -14.16
CA ASP A 64 15.17 18.25 -14.49
C ASP A 64 14.34 18.59 -13.23
N PRO A 65 14.17 19.87 -12.84
CA PRO A 65 13.49 20.23 -11.59
C PRO A 65 12.03 19.77 -11.49
N ILE A 66 11.32 19.60 -12.61
CA ILE A 66 9.93 19.13 -12.59
C ILE A 66 9.89 17.60 -12.54
N VAL A 67 10.78 16.91 -13.26
CA VAL A 67 10.77 15.45 -13.32
C VAL A 67 11.40 14.82 -12.08
N SER A 68 12.43 15.45 -11.51
CA SER A 68 13.11 15.00 -10.28
C SER A 68 12.24 15.10 -9.02
N THR A 69 11.16 15.90 -9.06
CA THR A 69 10.21 16.07 -7.96
C THR A 69 9.00 15.16 -8.07
N LEU A 70 8.97 14.27 -9.07
CA LEU A 70 7.91 13.27 -9.19
C LEU A 70 7.87 12.38 -7.96
N SER A 71 6.66 12.13 -7.45
CA SER A 71 6.42 11.00 -6.56
C SER A 71 6.90 9.71 -7.22
N GLU A 72 7.38 8.77 -6.41
CA GLU A 72 7.86 7.48 -6.90
C GLU A 72 6.83 6.79 -7.79
N GLN A 73 5.56 6.79 -7.38
CA GLN A 73 4.47 6.19 -8.16
C GLN A 73 4.28 6.88 -9.53
N ALA A 74 4.32 8.22 -9.59
CA ALA A 74 4.24 8.94 -10.86
C ALA A 74 5.47 8.67 -11.75
N HIS A 75 6.66 8.56 -11.16
CA HIS A 75 7.87 8.18 -11.88
C HIS A 75 7.72 6.80 -12.53
N PHE A 76 7.30 5.78 -11.78
CA PHE A 76 7.08 4.43 -12.32
C PHE A 76 5.98 4.36 -13.39
N LEU A 77 4.95 5.20 -13.29
CA LEU A 77 3.90 5.29 -14.30
C LEU A 77 4.38 5.90 -15.62
N MET A 78 5.34 6.82 -15.56
CA MET A 78 5.85 7.53 -16.74
C MET A 78 7.07 6.86 -17.37
N CYS A 79 7.91 6.22 -16.54
CA CYS A 79 9.21 5.67 -16.89
C CYS A 79 9.10 4.17 -17.18
N HIS A 80 9.36 3.79 -18.43
CA HIS A 80 9.38 2.40 -18.85
C HIS A 80 10.77 1.95 -19.25
N TRP A 81 11.15 0.78 -18.77
CA TRP A 81 12.38 0.11 -19.15
C TRP A 81 12.11 -0.81 -20.33
N GLU A 82 12.67 -0.48 -21.49
CA GLU A 82 12.62 -1.34 -22.67
C GLU A 82 13.96 -2.05 -22.81
N ARG A 83 13.93 -3.39 -22.76
CA ARG A 83 15.12 -4.22 -23.02
C ARG A 83 15.29 -4.41 -24.52
N ARG A 84 16.45 -4.01 -25.05
CA ARG A 84 16.86 -4.16 -26.46
C ARG A 84 18.16 -4.95 -26.51
N GLY A 85 18.05 -6.27 -26.65
CA GLY A 85 19.19 -7.19 -26.56
C GLY A 85 19.88 -7.09 -25.20
N ASN A 86 21.18 -6.74 -25.22
CA ASN A 86 21.99 -6.54 -24.01
C ASN A 86 21.94 -5.10 -23.46
N THR A 87 21.15 -4.22 -24.05
CA THR A 87 20.99 -2.83 -23.58
C THR A 87 19.59 -2.61 -23.01
N SER A 88 19.48 -1.78 -21.98
CA SER A 88 18.21 -1.28 -21.46
C SER A 88 18.10 0.21 -21.80
N ALA A 89 16.98 0.61 -22.39
CA ALA A 89 16.69 2.01 -22.68
C ALA A 89 15.50 2.47 -21.84
N THR A 90 15.63 3.61 -21.17
CA THR A 90 14.52 4.26 -20.47
C THR A 90 13.68 5.04 -21.48
N ARG A 91 12.37 4.87 -21.43
CA ARG A 91 11.41 5.62 -22.24
C ARG A 91 10.37 6.29 -21.37
N TRP A 92 10.16 7.57 -21.66
CA TRP A 92 9.17 8.39 -20.99
C TRP A 92 7.91 8.52 -21.83
N ARG A 93 6.75 8.20 -21.25
CA ARG A 93 5.45 8.36 -21.91
C ARG A 93 4.41 8.90 -20.94
N LYS A 94 3.38 9.55 -21.50
CA LYS A 94 2.19 9.92 -20.72
C LYS A 94 1.41 8.65 -20.35
N PRO A 95 1.18 8.35 -19.07
CA PRO A 95 0.32 7.25 -18.68
C PRO A 95 -1.13 7.54 -19.10
N SER A 96 -1.88 6.49 -19.43
CA SER A 96 -3.32 6.61 -19.68
C SER A 96 -4.07 6.78 -18.37
N GLN A 97 -5.26 7.39 -18.41
CA GLN A 97 -6.14 7.49 -17.23
C GLN A 97 -6.47 6.14 -16.62
N LYS A 98 -6.63 5.11 -17.47
CA LYS A 98 -6.81 3.72 -17.02
C LYS A 98 -5.59 3.23 -16.22
N ALA A 99 -4.38 3.43 -16.73
CA ALA A 99 -3.15 3.01 -16.04
C ALA A 99 -2.96 3.72 -14.69
N ILE A 100 -3.24 5.03 -14.62
CA ILE A 100 -3.22 5.78 -13.37
C ILE A 100 -4.24 5.18 -12.39
N ARG A 101 -5.48 4.95 -12.82
CA ARG A 101 -6.52 4.36 -11.96
C ARG A 101 -6.14 2.97 -11.47
N GLU A 102 -5.70 2.08 -12.35
CA GLU A 102 -5.31 0.71 -12.01
C GLU A 102 -4.05 0.65 -11.12
N SER A 103 -3.22 1.69 -11.11
CA SER A 103 -2.10 1.80 -10.17
C SER A 103 -2.52 2.11 -8.73
N VAL A 104 -3.75 2.59 -8.52
CA VAL A 104 -4.29 2.96 -7.20
C VAL A 104 -5.39 2.00 -6.76
N ILE A 105 -6.29 1.60 -7.66
CA ILE A 105 -7.43 0.76 -7.33
C ILE A 105 -7.74 -0.23 -8.45
N THR A 106 -7.87 -1.50 -8.10
CA THR A 106 -8.30 -2.57 -9.01
C THR A 106 -9.43 -3.40 -8.40
N ARG A 107 -10.20 -4.05 -9.27
CA ARG A 107 -11.20 -5.04 -8.87
C ARG A 107 -10.83 -6.38 -9.48
N HIS A 108 -10.79 -7.41 -8.64
CA HIS A 108 -10.48 -8.77 -9.06
C HIS A 108 -11.65 -9.67 -8.70
N ARG A 109 -11.94 -10.65 -9.56
CA ARG A 109 -12.86 -11.74 -9.26
C ARG A 109 -12.02 -12.99 -9.05
N ASP A 110 -12.20 -13.67 -7.93
CA ASP A 110 -11.53 -14.94 -7.68
C ASP A 110 -12.22 -16.11 -8.42
N GLY A 111 -11.64 -17.31 -8.33
CA GLY A 111 -12.19 -18.51 -8.94
C GLY A 111 -13.56 -18.92 -8.40
N ALA A 112 -13.96 -18.42 -7.22
CA ALA A 112 -15.27 -18.65 -6.62
C ALA A 112 -16.30 -17.57 -7.03
N GLY A 113 -15.91 -16.62 -7.89
CA GLY A 113 -16.79 -15.54 -8.34
C GLY A 113 -16.90 -14.36 -7.37
N LYS A 114 -16.22 -14.40 -6.22
CA LYS A 114 -16.23 -13.30 -5.24
C LYS A 114 -15.38 -12.15 -5.76
N THR A 115 -15.93 -10.95 -5.66
CA THR A 115 -15.24 -9.73 -6.09
C THR A 115 -14.49 -9.11 -4.91
N HIS A 116 -13.21 -8.84 -5.13
CA HIS A 116 -12.30 -8.17 -4.22
C HIS A 116 -11.96 -6.80 -4.77
N THR A 117 -11.91 -5.78 -3.91
CA THR A 117 -11.37 -4.46 -4.27
C THR A 117 -10.01 -4.30 -3.63
N VAL A 118 -9.00 -4.04 -4.44
CA VAL A 118 -7.61 -3.86 -3.99
C VAL A 118 -7.25 -2.39 -4.15
N PHE A 119 -6.80 -1.78 -3.06
CA PHE A 119 -6.26 -0.44 -3.03
C PHE A 119 -4.74 -0.54 -2.84
N ARG A 120 -3.96 0.10 -3.72
CA ARG A 120 -2.50 0.08 -3.69
C ARG A 120 -1.98 1.34 -2.99
N CYS A 121 -1.18 1.14 -1.94
CA CYS A 121 -0.56 2.20 -1.16
C CYS A 121 0.89 2.36 -1.61
N GLY A 122 1.10 3.08 -2.71
CA GLY A 122 2.40 3.13 -3.39
C GLY A 122 2.78 1.78 -4.01
N LEU A 123 4.06 1.42 -3.92
CA LEU A 123 4.60 0.19 -4.49
C LEU A 123 4.67 -0.98 -3.50
N ASP A 124 4.71 -0.67 -2.20
CA ASP A 124 5.08 -1.64 -1.18
C ASP A 124 3.86 -2.27 -0.50
N ALA A 125 2.68 -1.66 -0.57
CA ALA A 125 1.55 -2.07 0.27
C ALA A 125 0.20 -2.12 -0.44
N THR A 126 -0.66 -3.01 0.04
CA THR A 126 -2.03 -3.18 -0.46
C THR A 126 -3.05 -3.32 0.66
N ILE A 127 -4.26 -2.84 0.39
CA ILE A 127 -5.46 -3.03 1.20
C ILE A 127 -6.46 -3.80 0.35
N THR A 128 -6.86 -4.99 0.78
CA THR A 128 -7.85 -5.80 0.07
C THR A 128 -9.15 -5.85 0.86
N LEU A 129 -10.27 -5.49 0.22
CA LEU A 129 -11.62 -5.63 0.76
C LEU A 129 -12.37 -6.80 0.12
N ALA A 130 -12.79 -7.76 0.95
CA ALA A 130 -13.41 -9.01 0.52
C ALA A 130 -14.64 -9.36 1.39
N GLY A 131 -15.78 -8.74 1.12
CA GLY A 131 -16.97 -8.89 1.98
C GLY A 131 -16.82 -8.06 3.26
N ASN A 132 -16.78 -8.71 4.43
CA ASN A 132 -16.50 -8.08 5.72
C ASN A 132 -15.03 -8.23 6.17
N THR A 133 -14.16 -8.78 5.33
CA THR A 133 -12.75 -8.96 5.63
C THR A 133 -11.92 -7.88 4.96
N VAL A 134 -10.98 -7.33 5.72
CA VAL A 134 -9.91 -6.43 5.25
C VAL A 134 -8.59 -7.17 5.41
N THR A 135 -7.76 -7.14 4.38
CA THR A 135 -6.37 -7.60 4.47
C THR A 135 -5.44 -6.41 4.25
N TRP A 136 -4.50 -6.23 5.17
CA TRP A 136 -3.36 -5.32 5.06
C TRP A 136 -2.13 -6.15 4.74
N ASP A 137 -1.39 -5.75 3.71
CA ASP A 137 -0.20 -6.45 3.27
C ASP A 137 0.85 -5.43 2.82
N VAL A 138 2.04 -5.52 3.41
CA VAL A 138 3.21 -4.72 3.11
C VAL A 138 4.33 -5.67 2.75
N SER A 139 4.84 -5.56 1.52
CA SER A 139 5.93 -6.37 1.00
C SER A 139 7.23 -6.10 1.76
N GLU A 140 8.07 -7.14 1.89
CA GLU A 140 9.38 -7.03 2.51
C GLU A 140 10.29 -6.11 1.68
N ASN A 141 10.57 -4.92 2.21
CA ASN A 141 11.44 -3.95 1.58
C ASN A 141 12.01 -2.97 2.63
N ASN A 142 13.07 -2.26 2.25
CA ASN A 142 13.70 -1.27 3.11
C ASN A 142 12.71 -0.13 3.41
N HIS A 143 12.37 0.10 4.68
CA HIS A 143 11.40 1.11 5.13
C HIS A 143 9.99 1.02 4.50
N ALA A 144 9.58 -0.16 4.03
CA ALA A 144 8.26 -0.34 3.41
C ALA A 144 7.10 -0.05 4.38
N PRO A 145 7.11 -0.56 5.63
CA PRO A 145 6.05 -0.25 6.59
C PRO A 145 5.87 1.24 6.82
N GLU A 146 6.95 1.99 7.05
CA GLU A 146 6.88 3.43 7.31
C GLU A 146 6.30 4.20 6.11
N ARG A 147 6.73 3.86 4.88
CA ARG A 147 6.14 4.43 3.66
C ARG A 147 4.68 4.05 3.48
N ALA A 148 4.33 2.80 3.77
CA ALA A 148 2.98 2.29 3.66
C ALA A 148 2.03 3.03 4.61
N HIS A 149 2.40 3.21 5.88
CA HIS A 149 1.63 3.95 6.89
C HIS A 149 1.52 5.45 6.59
N ALA A 150 2.55 6.05 6.00
CA ALA A 150 2.52 7.45 5.55
C ALA A 150 1.57 7.67 4.35
N HIS A 151 1.17 6.61 3.64
CA HIS A 151 0.34 6.72 2.45
C HIS A 151 -1.10 7.15 2.80
N PRO A 152 -1.73 8.10 2.07
CA PRO A 152 -3.08 8.60 2.39
C PRO A 152 -4.17 7.52 2.48
N LEU A 153 -4.07 6.47 1.68
CA LEU A 153 -4.99 5.33 1.74
C LEU A 153 -4.87 4.53 3.05
N ALA A 154 -3.64 4.25 3.51
CA ALA A 154 -3.41 3.58 4.78
C ALA A 154 -3.90 4.44 5.94
N ALA A 155 -3.60 5.75 5.92
CA ALA A 155 -4.11 6.69 6.91
C ALA A 155 -5.66 6.76 6.95
N SER A 156 -6.34 6.50 5.82
CA SER A 156 -7.80 6.38 5.78
C SER A 156 -8.28 5.05 6.40
N LEU A 157 -7.59 3.94 6.10
CA LEU A 157 -7.84 2.63 6.68
C LEU A 157 -7.71 2.66 8.21
N PHE A 158 -6.54 3.00 8.73
CA PHE A 158 -6.25 2.91 10.16
C PHE A 158 -7.14 3.84 10.98
N ARG A 159 -7.36 5.07 10.50
CA ARG A 159 -8.32 5.99 11.13
C ARG A 159 -9.72 5.41 11.23
N HIS A 160 -10.18 4.71 10.17
CA HIS A 160 -11.47 4.04 10.21
C HIS A 160 -11.45 2.89 11.22
N LEU A 161 -10.44 2.02 11.18
CA LEU A 161 -10.32 0.88 12.10
C LEU A 161 -10.28 1.30 13.59
N HIS A 162 -9.58 2.39 13.93
CA HIS A 162 -9.57 2.92 15.30
C HIS A 162 -10.92 3.51 15.74
N ALA A 163 -11.77 3.92 14.80
CA ALA A 163 -13.10 4.45 15.09
C ALA A 163 -14.18 3.35 15.16
N VAL A 164 -13.88 2.11 14.77
CA VAL A 164 -14.83 1.00 14.80
C VAL A 164 -15.14 0.59 16.24
N GLN A 165 -16.44 0.48 16.55
CA GLN A 165 -16.88 -0.21 17.76
C GLN A 165 -16.82 -1.73 17.54
N TRP A 166 -15.80 -2.36 18.10
CA TRP A 166 -15.56 -3.79 17.94
C TRP A 166 -16.52 -4.64 18.78
N THR A 167 -17.01 -5.72 18.17
CA THR A 167 -17.82 -6.77 18.81
C THR A 167 -16.94 -7.98 19.15
N SER A 168 -17.46 -8.92 19.95
CA SER A 168 -16.77 -10.18 20.26
C SER A 168 -16.53 -11.10 19.05
N ARG A 169 -17.20 -10.85 17.91
CA ARG A 169 -17.07 -11.64 16.66
C ARG A 169 -16.30 -10.92 15.56
N SER A 170 -15.65 -9.80 15.89
CA SER A 170 -14.94 -8.94 14.94
C SER A 170 -13.59 -8.52 15.50
N GLY A 171 -12.68 -8.15 14.63
CA GLY A 171 -11.30 -7.81 14.99
C GLY A 171 -10.30 -8.55 14.13
N GLY A 172 -9.04 -8.48 14.53
CA GLY A 172 -7.91 -9.07 13.83
C GLY A 172 -6.60 -8.49 14.36
N ILE A 173 -5.50 -9.08 13.92
CA ILE A 173 -4.16 -8.63 14.28
C ILE A 173 -3.39 -8.31 13.00
N ILE A 174 -2.53 -7.30 13.09
CA ILE A 174 -1.47 -7.06 12.12
C ILE A 174 -0.16 -7.47 12.79
N VAL A 175 0.54 -8.38 12.12
CA VAL A 175 1.88 -8.83 12.51
C VAL A 175 2.89 -8.24 11.55
N GLY A 176 4.08 -7.94 12.04
CA GLY A 176 5.19 -7.50 11.22
C GLY A 176 6.46 -8.25 11.61
N ASN A 177 7.50 -8.12 10.80
CA ASN A 177 8.82 -8.71 11.05
C ASN A 177 9.87 -7.80 10.43
N ASP A 178 11.10 -7.89 10.93
CA ASP A 178 12.25 -7.23 10.34
C ASP A 178 13.49 -8.14 10.24
N GLU A 179 14.44 -7.73 9.42
CA GLU A 179 15.70 -8.44 9.16
C GLU A 179 16.50 -8.80 10.43
N TYR A 180 16.37 -8.01 11.49
CA TYR A 180 17.15 -8.16 12.73
C TYR A 180 16.50 -9.08 13.75
N ALA A 181 15.24 -9.44 13.56
CA ALA A 181 14.50 -10.32 14.45
C ALA A 181 14.68 -11.83 14.11
N ARG A 182 15.63 -12.19 13.23
CA ARG A 182 15.90 -13.57 12.80
C ARG A 182 16.84 -14.39 13.69
N ASP A 183 17.49 -13.77 14.69
CA ASP A 183 18.64 -14.37 15.39
C ASP A 183 18.31 -15.12 16.70
N ASP A 184 17.06 -15.14 17.17
CA ASP A 184 16.69 -15.91 18.37
C ASP A 184 15.96 -17.22 18.00
N ARG A 185 16.43 -18.36 18.53
CA ARG A 185 15.98 -19.72 18.17
C ARG A 185 14.98 -20.32 19.17
N ASP A 186 14.62 -19.59 20.21
CA ASP A 186 13.72 -20.07 21.26
C ASP A 186 12.23 -20.00 20.86
N VAL A 187 11.39 -20.82 21.48
CA VAL A 187 9.92 -20.78 21.31
C VAL A 187 9.38 -19.52 21.99
N GLY A 188 8.98 -18.52 21.21
CA GLY A 188 8.77 -17.14 21.66
C GLY A 188 9.81 -16.14 21.12
N GLY A 189 10.87 -16.63 20.47
CA GLY A 189 11.92 -15.87 19.78
C GLY A 189 11.74 -15.77 18.26
N GLY A 190 10.55 -16.07 17.74
CA GLY A 190 10.31 -16.14 16.30
C GLY A 190 9.92 -14.81 15.65
N GLY A 191 10.82 -13.82 15.69
CA GLY A 191 10.95 -12.57 14.90
C GLY A 191 9.74 -11.66 14.58
N ASN A 192 8.53 -12.17 14.60
CA ASN A 192 7.31 -11.44 14.31
C ASN A 192 6.86 -10.70 15.57
N TYR A 193 6.53 -9.43 15.43
CA TYR A 193 5.90 -8.63 16.47
C TYR A 193 4.46 -8.26 16.09
N THR A 194 3.60 -8.10 17.09
CA THR A 194 2.28 -7.51 16.86
C THR A 194 2.44 -6.01 16.64
N VAL A 195 2.02 -5.53 15.47
CA VAL A 195 2.02 -4.10 15.13
C VAL A 195 0.79 -3.45 15.73
N GLU A 196 -0.38 -4.03 15.46
CA GLU A 196 -1.69 -3.50 15.85
C GLU A 196 -2.65 -4.66 16.13
N SER A 197 -3.57 -4.44 17.07
CA SER A 197 -4.62 -5.39 17.41
C SER A 197 -5.96 -4.69 17.47
N PHE A 198 -6.92 -5.21 16.73
CA PHE A 198 -8.29 -4.72 16.66
C PHE A 198 -9.23 -5.77 17.23
N GLY A 199 -10.16 -5.38 18.10
CA GLY A 199 -11.10 -6.31 18.69
C GLY A 199 -11.78 -5.75 19.93
N ALA A 200 -12.77 -6.49 20.45
CA ALA A 200 -13.34 -6.16 21.73
C ALA A 200 -12.24 -6.20 22.80
N ALA A 201 -12.18 -5.15 23.64
CA ALA A 201 -11.27 -5.17 24.78
C ALA A 201 -11.50 -6.47 25.58
N PRO A 202 -10.43 -7.19 25.96
CA PRO A 202 -10.60 -8.39 26.77
C PRO A 202 -11.41 -8.02 28.00
N THR A 203 -12.56 -8.67 28.17
CA THR A 203 -13.43 -8.42 29.31
C THR A 203 -12.59 -8.71 30.56
N ARG A 204 -12.27 -7.67 31.34
CA ARG A 204 -11.37 -7.73 32.54
C ARG A 204 -11.91 -8.61 33.70
N GLY A 205 -12.82 -9.55 33.43
CA GLY A 205 -13.54 -10.37 34.40
C GLY A 205 -13.29 -11.88 34.34
N ALA A 206 -12.52 -12.40 33.37
CA ALA A 206 -12.16 -13.83 33.36
C ALA A 206 -10.99 -14.08 34.34
N ARG A 207 -11.28 -14.03 35.64
CA ARG A 207 -10.39 -14.52 36.70
C ARG A 207 -10.08 -15.99 36.38
N ALA A 208 -8.81 -16.28 36.06
CA ALA A 208 -8.31 -17.64 35.99
C ALA A 208 -8.59 -18.31 37.34
N LEU A 209 -9.56 -19.22 37.36
CA LEU A 209 -9.80 -20.09 38.51
C LEU A 209 -8.63 -21.07 38.54
N VAL A 210 -7.55 -20.68 39.21
CA VAL A 210 -6.47 -21.60 39.59
C VAL A 210 -7.08 -22.61 40.54
N ARG A 211 -7.47 -23.77 39.99
CA ARG A 211 -7.77 -24.95 40.82
C ARG A 211 -6.46 -25.37 41.48
N ARG A 212 -6.49 -25.34 42.81
CA ARG A 212 -5.43 -25.81 43.71
C ARG A 212 -5.23 -27.31 43.58
#